data_AF-A0A938MSN2-F1
#
_entry.id   AF-A0A938MSN2-F1
#
_cell.length_a   1.000
_cell.length_b   1.000
_cell.length_c   1.000
_cell.angle_alpha   90.00
_cell.angle_beta   90.00
_cell.angle_gamma   90.00
#
_symmetry.space_group_name_H-M   'P 1'
#
loop_
_entity.id
_entity.type
_entity.pdbx_description
1 polymer ?
#
loop_
_entity_poly.entity_id
_entity_poly.type
_entity_poly.pdbx_seq_one_letter_code
_entity_poly.pdbx_strand_id
1 'polypeptide(L)'
;MTTDLVQSKFKAMGARLQVREARPSFWARREYSIDIHRDRRGEFFELRVPRGKPRGFEVLVPQVLPKERHLVLSVRTPDPKRRLATRTDCFLCGHDERAWLVAAIPGTPTNVGEAKQALKPAEVSEAERRVGLRPRETNRRRNRAFIRQGEWFFVPEPSLQVEPIHVLYREPIRRGRSKPHLVEELFRTGGIRVRVCAEYPNGLTDWNYRALLRNEPDAVHWTWVRMQREPRVFARGRVRHPDHATIILHGWHRVLMNTETEAASMGRLAFLD
;
A
#
# COMPACT_ATOMS: atom_id res chain seq x y z
N MET A 1 20.16 17.06 2.79
CA MET A 1 20.95 16.09 3.61
C MET A 1 22.01 15.36 2.75
N THR A 2 23.21 15.06 3.29
CA THR A 2 24.24 14.23 2.61
C THR A 2 23.86 12.76 2.57
N THR A 3 24.29 12.03 1.53
CA THR A 3 23.98 10.61 1.31
C THR A 3 24.34 9.74 2.53
N ASP A 4 25.49 10.01 3.15
CA ASP A 4 25.99 9.27 4.32
C ASP A 4 25.07 9.38 5.53
N LEU A 5 24.44 10.54 5.72
CA LEU A 5 23.55 10.77 6.84
C LEU A 5 22.26 9.97 6.69
N VAL A 6 21.70 9.89 5.47
CA VAL A 6 20.53 9.05 5.19
C VAL A 6 20.87 7.56 5.38
N GLN A 7 22.03 7.12 4.88
CA GLN A 7 22.47 5.73 5.08
C GLN A 7 22.67 5.39 6.55
N SER A 8 23.22 6.31 7.35
CA SER A 8 23.35 6.15 8.80
C SER A 8 22.00 5.97 9.50
N LYS A 9 20.96 6.69 9.05
CA LYS A 9 19.59 6.54 9.58
C LYS A 9 18.98 5.17 9.27
N PHE A 10 19.18 4.64 8.06
CA PHE A 10 18.76 3.27 7.73
C PHE A 10 19.55 2.23 8.55
N LYS A 11 20.86 2.42 8.69
CA LYS A 11 21.70 1.55 9.52
C LYS A 11 21.24 1.53 10.98
N ALA A 12 20.82 2.68 11.52
CA ALA A 12 20.31 2.78 12.89
C ALA A 12 19.05 1.92 13.13
N MET A 13 18.20 1.71 12.11
CA MET A 13 17.07 0.77 12.20
C MET A 13 17.41 -0.67 11.80
N GLY A 14 18.70 -0.97 11.58
CA GLY A 14 19.20 -2.27 11.17
C GLY A 14 19.08 -2.56 9.67
N ALA A 15 18.77 -1.55 8.85
CA ALA A 15 18.61 -1.69 7.41
C ALA A 15 19.86 -1.32 6.62
N ARG A 16 20.02 -1.94 5.46
CA ARG A 16 20.98 -1.51 4.42
C ARG A 16 20.29 -0.56 3.45
N LEU A 17 20.95 0.54 3.11
CA LEU A 17 20.52 1.47 2.05
C LEU A 17 21.61 1.62 1.01
N GLN A 18 21.26 1.40 -0.25
CA GLN A 18 22.08 1.75 -1.41
C GLN A 18 21.46 2.95 -2.11
N VAL A 19 22.24 4.02 -2.25
CA VAL A 19 21.81 5.19 -3.02
C VAL A 19 22.47 5.12 -4.38
N ARG A 20 21.66 5.17 -5.44
CA ARG A 20 22.13 5.10 -6.83
C ARG A 20 21.66 6.32 -7.60
N GLU A 21 22.40 6.71 -8.63
CA GLU A 21 21.88 7.69 -9.58
C GLU A 21 20.84 7.02 -10.49
N ALA A 22 19.71 7.70 -10.70
CA ALA A 22 18.73 7.31 -11.69
C ALA A 22 19.38 7.34 -13.07
N ARG A 23 19.35 6.21 -13.78
CA ARG A 23 19.74 6.17 -15.19
C ARG A 23 18.67 6.90 -16.00
N PRO A 24 19.04 7.72 -17.01
CA PRO A 24 18.07 8.26 -17.95
C PRO A 24 17.41 7.08 -18.68
N SER A 25 16.18 6.75 -18.31
CA SER A 25 15.36 5.81 -19.06
C SER A 25 14.40 6.62 -19.91
N PHE A 26 14.34 6.28 -21.20
CA PHE A 26 13.39 6.84 -22.17
C PHE A 26 11.92 6.66 -21.72
N TRP A 27 11.66 5.75 -20.78
CA TRP A 27 10.34 5.41 -20.23
C TRP A 27 10.11 5.90 -18.80
N ALA A 28 11.11 6.47 -18.11
CA ALA A 28 10.97 6.85 -16.70
C ALA A 28 10.68 8.35 -16.55
N ARG A 29 9.40 8.71 -16.52
CA ARG A 29 8.88 9.96 -15.94
C ARG A 29 9.12 10.11 -14.42
N ARG A 30 9.95 9.26 -13.80
CA ARG A 30 10.19 9.23 -12.35
C ARG A 30 11.56 9.81 -12.05
N GLU A 31 11.57 11.02 -11.48
CA GLU A 31 12.80 11.74 -11.09
C GLU A 31 13.62 10.99 -10.02
N TYR A 32 12.94 10.20 -9.18
CA TYR A 32 13.55 9.34 -8.17
C TYR A 32 12.64 8.14 -7.87
N SER A 33 13.18 7.12 -7.19
CA SER A 33 12.40 5.97 -6.71
C SER A 33 12.98 5.37 -5.45
N ILE A 34 12.14 4.74 -4.64
CA ILE A 34 12.57 3.88 -3.53
C ILE A 34 11.97 2.49 -3.69
N ASP A 35 12.77 1.47 -3.46
CA ASP A 35 12.38 0.06 -3.56
C ASP A 35 13.21 -0.81 -2.61
N ILE A 36 12.85 -2.08 -2.50
CA ILE A 36 13.56 -3.12 -1.73
C ILE A 36 14.07 -4.17 -2.71
N HIS A 37 15.37 -4.41 -2.68
CA HIS A 37 16.03 -5.44 -3.46
C HIS A 37 16.72 -6.46 -2.56
N ARG A 38 17.13 -7.58 -3.14
CA ARG A 38 17.88 -8.63 -2.44
C ARG A 38 19.20 -8.91 -3.15
N ASP A 39 20.27 -9.03 -2.37
CA ASP A 39 21.55 -9.56 -2.83
C ASP A 39 22.00 -10.73 -1.94
N ARG A 40 23.24 -11.21 -2.13
CA ARG A 40 23.82 -12.31 -1.35
C ARG A 40 23.90 -12.04 0.16
N ARG A 41 23.82 -10.77 0.58
CA ARG A 41 23.84 -10.32 1.98
C ARG A 41 22.44 -10.01 2.52
N GLY A 42 21.39 -10.31 1.76
CA GLY A 42 19.99 -10.12 2.15
C GLY A 42 19.33 -8.90 1.50
N GLU A 43 18.20 -8.52 2.08
CA GLU A 43 17.39 -7.39 1.60
C GLU A 43 18.07 -6.04 1.89
N PHE A 44 17.83 -5.06 1.02
CA PHE A 44 18.27 -3.69 1.17
C PHE A 44 17.32 -2.72 0.48
N PHE A 45 17.23 -1.51 1.01
CA PHE A 45 16.54 -0.42 0.35
C PHE A 45 17.44 0.14 -0.74
N GLU A 46 16.89 0.36 -1.93
CA GLU A 46 17.52 1.13 -3.00
C GLU A 46 16.79 2.46 -3.16
N LEU A 47 17.51 3.57 -3.01
CA LEU A 47 17.02 4.90 -3.32
C LEU A 47 17.73 5.41 -4.58
N ARG A 48 16.98 5.51 -5.67
CA ARG A 48 17.46 6.13 -6.91
C ARG A 48 17.19 7.62 -6.87
N VAL A 49 18.21 8.45 -7.04
CA VAL A 49 18.10 9.92 -7.00
C VAL A 49 18.49 10.54 -8.35
N PRO A 50 17.98 11.73 -8.71
CA PRO A 50 18.35 12.37 -9.96
C PRO A 50 19.85 12.66 -10.02
N ARG A 51 20.46 12.45 -11.19
CA ARG A 51 21.84 12.82 -11.46
C ARG A 51 22.03 14.33 -11.28
N GLY A 52 23.12 14.74 -10.64
CA GLY A 52 23.44 16.15 -10.41
C GLY A 52 22.60 16.86 -9.33
N LYS A 53 21.67 16.15 -8.64
CA LYS A 53 20.86 16.65 -7.51
C LYS A 53 20.33 18.08 -7.75
N PRO A 54 19.30 18.24 -8.59
CA PRO A 54 18.82 19.56 -8.99
C PRO A 54 18.43 20.40 -7.76
N ARG A 55 18.56 21.73 -7.88
CA ARG A 55 18.20 22.66 -6.81
C ARG A 55 16.77 22.39 -6.33
N GLY A 56 16.59 22.27 -5.02
CA GLY A 56 15.30 21.94 -4.41
C GLY A 56 15.01 20.44 -4.28
N PHE A 57 15.89 19.55 -4.76
CA PHE A 57 15.84 18.14 -4.43
C PHE A 57 16.48 17.87 -3.06
N GLU A 58 15.69 17.37 -2.11
CA GLU A 58 16.18 17.03 -0.79
C GLU A 58 15.60 15.72 -0.28
N VAL A 59 16.45 14.88 0.32
CA VAL A 59 16.03 13.68 1.05
C VAL A 59 16.21 13.95 2.54
N LEU A 60 15.15 13.75 3.31
CA LEU A 60 15.07 13.96 4.74
C LEU A 60 14.59 12.68 5.43
N VAL A 61 15.04 12.46 6.66
CA VAL A 61 14.54 11.39 7.53
C VAL A 61 14.01 12.03 8.80
N PRO A 62 12.71 12.44 8.84
CA PRO A 62 12.15 13.14 9.99
C PRO A 62 12.27 12.38 11.32
N GLN A 63 12.13 11.05 11.29
CA GLN A 63 12.29 10.22 12.47
C GLN A 63 12.79 8.82 12.11
N VAL A 64 13.61 8.25 13.00
CA VAL A 64 13.94 6.82 13.03
C VAL A 64 13.60 6.29 14.41
N LEU A 65 12.95 5.13 14.48
CA LEU A 65 12.71 4.36 15.70
C LEU A 65 13.49 3.04 15.60
N PRO A 66 14.75 2.98 16.07
CA PRO A 66 15.60 1.80 15.96
C PRO A 66 14.97 0.53 16.52
N LYS A 67 14.37 0.62 17.71
CA LYS A 67 13.75 -0.52 18.41
C LYS A 67 12.54 -1.07 17.66
N GLU A 68 11.78 -0.20 16.98
CA GLU A 68 10.66 -0.62 16.15
C GLU A 68 11.11 -1.01 14.73
N ARG A 69 12.35 -0.70 14.36
CA ARG A 69 12.90 -0.86 13.01
C ARG A 69 12.08 -0.14 11.94
N HIS A 70 11.66 1.10 12.24
CA HIS A 70 10.89 1.94 11.32
C HIS A 70 11.51 3.33 11.21
N LEU A 71 11.37 3.96 10.04
CA LEU A 71 11.69 5.36 9.81
C LEU A 71 10.69 6.00 8.84
N VAL A 72 10.59 7.32 8.91
CA VAL A 72 9.91 8.13 7.88
C VAL A 72 10.97 8.69 6.94
N LEU A 73 10.78 8.53 5.64
CA LEU A 73 11.59 9.14 4.60
C LEU A 73 10.75 10.19 3.88
N SER A 74 11.26 11.41 3.75
CA SER A 74 10.63 12.48 2.99
C SER A 74 11.53 12.90 1.84
N VAL A 75 10.97 12.99 0.64
CA VAL A 75 11.68 13.47 -0.55
C VAL A 75 10.99 14.73 -1.03
N ARG A 76 11.71 15.84 -0.97
CA ARG A 76 11.29 17.14 -1.49
C ARG A 76 11.81 17.30 -2.90
N THR A 77 10.94 17.68 -3.83
CA THR A 77 11.29 18.00 -5.23
C THR A 77 10.69 19.34 -5.62
N PRO A 78 11.24 20.04 -6.62
CA PRO A 78 10.54 21.16 -7.26
C PRO A 78 9.16 20.70 -7.76
N ASP A 79 8.15 21.56 -7.65
CA ASP A 79 6.84 21.28 -8.25
C ASP A 79 6.88 21.66 -9.74
N PRO A 80 6.72 20.70 -10.67
CA PRO A 80 6.77 20.98 -12.10
C PRO A 80 5.62 21.89 -12.57
N LYS A 81 4.51 21.97 -11.81
CA LYS A 81 3.35 22.81 -12.12
C LYS A 81 3.42 24.18 -11.46
N ARG A 82 4.22 24.35 -10.40
CA ARG A 82 4.32 25.58 -9.61
C ARG A 82 5.78 25.90 -9.35
N ARG A 83 6.39 26.72 -10.21
CA ARG A 83 7.83 27.08 -10.22
C ARG A 83 8.44 27.49 -8.88
N LEU A 84 7.64 27.96 -7.92
CA LEU A 84 8.09 28.40 -6.58
C LEU A 84 7.70 27.44 -5.44
N ALA A 85 6.90 26.41 -5.72
CA ALA A 85 6.48 25.43 -4.72
C ALA A 85 7.38 24.19 -4.76
N THR A 86 7.49 23.52 -3.62
CA THR A 86 8.11 22.20 -3.55
C THR A 86 7.04 21.17 -3.20
N ARG A 87 7.13 20.01 -3.84
CA ARG A 87 6.33 18.84 -3.50
C ARG A 87 7.11 18.00 -2.52
N THR A 88 6.47 17.55 -1.45
CA THR A 88 7.06 16.60 -0.50
C THR A 88 6.29 15.29 -0.55
N ASP A 89 7.01 14.22 -0.82
CA ASP A 89 6.49 12.86 -0.79
C ASP A 89 7.07 12.15 0.42
N CYS A 90 6.20 11.46 1.17
CA CYS A 90 6.60 10.72 2.36
C CYS A 90 6.43 9.22 2.15
N PHE A 91 7.34 8.46 2.78
CA PHE A 91 7.36 7.01 2.76
C PHE A 91 7.60 6.48 4.17
N LEU A 92 6.90 5.41 4.55
CA LEU A 92 7.19 4.64 5.74
C LEU A 92 8.10 3.49 5.32
N CYS A 93 9.36 3.52 5.76
CA CYS A 93 10.27 2.40 5.58
C CYS A 93 10.35 1.65 6.91
N GLY A 94 10.26 0.33 6.89
CA GLY A 94 10.36 -0.41 8.14
C GLY A 94 10.50 -1.90 7.94
N HIS A 95 10.68 -2.61 9.05
CA HIS A 95 10.64 -4.06 9.06
C HIS A 95 9.35 -4.55 9.70
N ASP A 96 8.75 -5.53 9.05
CA ASP A 96 7.56 -6.20 9.50
C ASP A 96 7.83 -7.70 9.53
N GLU A 97 7.53 -8.36 10.66
CA GLU A 97 7.54 -9.82 10.83
C GLU A 97 8.75 -10.52 10.19
N ARG A 98 8.72 -10.78 8.88
CA ARG A 98 9.76 -11.49 8.13
C ARG A 98 10.45 -10.68 7.02
N ALA A 99 9.99 -9.47 6.69
CA ALA A 99 10.47 -8.72 5.53
C ALA A 99 10.55 -7.21 5.79
N TRP A 100 11.43 -6.54 5.05
CA TRP A 100 11.37 -5.08 4.95
C TRP A 100 10.16 -4.64 4.12
N LEU A 101 9.66 -3.45 4.42
CA LEU A 101 8.60 -2.79 3.66
C LEU A 101 8.94 -1.33 3.40
N VAL A 102 8.37 -0.82 2.31
CA VAL A 102 8.25 0.59 2.00
C VAL A 102 6.80 0.85 1.61
N ALA A 103 6.19 1.89 2.17
CA ALA A 103 4.83 2.29 1.83
C ALA A 103 4.79 3.80 1.55
N ALA A 104 4.19 4.19 0.44
CA ALA A 104 3.88 5.59 0.16
C ALA A 104 2.81 6.09 1.14
N ILE A 105 3.01 7.28 1.71
CA ILE A 105 2.10 7.84 2.73
C ILE A 105 1.40 9.09 2.18
N PRO A 106 0.08 9.23 2.31
CA PRO A 106 -0.59 10.48 2.04
C PRO A 106 -0.21 11.56 3.06
N GLY A 107 -0.10 12.81 2.61
CA GLY A 107 0.28 13.95 3.44
C GLY A 107 1.77 14.03 3.76
N THR A 108 2.12 14.78 4.81
CA THR A 108 3.51 15.07 5.19
C THR A 108 3.78 14.72 6.66
N PRO A 109 3.65 13.44 7.06
CA PRO A 109 3.89 13.01 8.43
C PRO A 109 5.34 13.31 8.84
N THR A 110 5.51 13.74 10.09
CA THR A 110 6.80 14.11 10.68
C THR A 110 7.37 13.02 11.58
N ASN A 111 6.55 12.03 11.95
CA ASN A 111 6.96 10.91 12.79
C ASN A 111 6.31 9.58 12.35
N VAL A 112 6.86 8.47 12.82
CA VAL A 112 6.41 7.10 12.49
C VAL A 112 4.98 6.85 12.94
N GLY A 113 4.55 7.49 14.04
CA GLY A 113 3.17 7.39 14.53
C GLY A 113 2.18 7.98 13.54
N GLU A 114 2.39 9.24 13.13
CA GLU A 114 1.61 9.92 12.09
C GLU A 114 1.62 9.14 10.78
N ALA A 115 2.77 8.62 10.36
CA ALA A 115 2.91 7.80 9.17
C ALA A 115 2.03 6.53 9.23
N LYS A 116 2.03 5.83 10.38
CA LYS A 116 1.18 4.65 10.59
C LYS A 116 -0.30 5.00 10.61
N GLN A 117 -0.68 6.15 11.17
CA GLN A 117 -2.08 6.61 11.17
C GLN A 117 -2.54 7.01 9.78
N ALA A 118 -1.72 7.72 9.02
CA ALA A 118 -2.03 8.14 7.66
C ALA A 118 -2.25 6.96 6.70
N LEU A 119 -1.70 5.78 7.00
CA LEU A 119 -1.91 4.53 6.25
C LEU A 119 -3.21 3.80 6.59
N LYS A 120 -3.97 4.25 7.61
CA LYS A 120 -5.22 3.60 8.00
C LYS A 120 -6.39 4.17 7.21
N PRO A 121 -7.26 3.31 6.66
CA PRO A 121 -8.51 3.78 6.08
C PRO A 121 -9.44 4.33 7.17
N ALA A 122 -10.41 5.14 6.75
CA ALA A 122 -11.33 5.84 7.65
C ALA A 122 -12.09 4.86 8.57
N GLU A 123 -12.49 3.69 8.06
CA GLU A 123 -13.21 2.68 8.82
C GLU A 123 -12.35 2.05 9.93
N VAL A 124 -11.04 1.92 9.73
CA VAL A 124 -10.13 1.46 10.79
C VAL A 124 -10.06 2.51 11.88
N SER A 125 -9.88 3.78 11.51
CA SER A 125 -9.86 4.89 12.47
C SER A 125 -11.17 5.00 13.25
N GLU A 126 -12.31 4.76 12.60
CA GLU A 126 -13.61 4.72 13.25
C GLU A 126 -13.73 3.54 14.23
N ALA A 127 -13.28 2.35 13.84
CA ALA A 127 -13.27 1.18 14.72
C ALA A 127 -12.41 1.41 15.97
N GLU A 128 -11.25 2.07 15.83
CA GLU A 128 -10.40 2.44 16.97
C GLU A 128 -11.10 3.39 17.94
N ARG A 129 -11.79 4.42 17.42
CA ARG A 129 -12.58 5.36 18.23
C ARG A 129 -13.73 4.64 18.94
N ARG A 130 -14.46 3.76 18.25
CA ARG A 130 -15.59 3.00 18.80
C ARG A 130 -15.17 2.13 19.98
N VAL A 131 -13.97 1.55 19.92
CA VAL A 131 -13.41 0.69 20.96
C VAL A 131 -12.72 1.49 22.09
N GLY A 132 -12.43 2.77 21.87
CA GLY A 132 -11.79 3.65 22.86
C GLY A 132 -10.31 3.31 23.09
N LEU A 133 -9.57 2.94 22.04
CA LEU A 133 -8.16 2.58 22.16
C LEU A 133 -7.28 3.77 22.56
N ARG A 134 -6.30 3.54 23.45
CA ARG A 134 -5.30 4.55 23.78
C ARG A 134 -4.31 4.73 22.63
N PRO A 135 -3.66 5.90 22.46
CA PRO A 135 -2.71 6.14 21.37
C PRO A 135 -1.55 5.13 21.27
N ARG A 136 -1.13 4.51 22.38
CA ARG A 136 -0.09 3.46 22.37
C ARG A 136 -0.58 2.13 21.81
N GLU A 137 -1.89 1.91 21.74
CA GLU A 137 -2.50 0.67 21.28
C GLU A 137 -2.89 0.74 19.79
N THR A 138 -3.18 1.94 19.29
CA THR A 138 -3.62 2.16 17.90
C THR A 138 -2.55 1.79 16.87
N ASN A 139 -1.26 1.87 17.23
CA ASN A 139 -0.15 1.52 16.34
C ASN A 139 0.28 0.04 16.47
N ARG A 140 -0.36 -0.73 17.36
CA ARG A 140 -0.12 -2.18 17.45
C ARG A 140 -0.77 -2.88 16.27
N ARG A 141 -0.09 -3.91 15.75
CA ARG A 141 -0.57 -4.74 14.64
C ARG A 141 -1.86 -5.48 14.97
N ARG A 142 -1.99 -5.89 16.23
CA ARG A 142 -3.18 -6.53 16.77
C ARG A 142 -3.65 -5.73 17.96
N ASN A 143 -4.89 -5.30 17.89
CA ASN A 143 -5.60 -4.68 18.99
C ASN A 143 -7.07 -5.11 18.91
N ARG A 144 -7.92 -4.50 19.74
CA ARG A 144 -9.35 -4.84 19.79
C ARG A 144 -10.15 -4.30 18.61
N ALA A 145 -9.61 -3.32 17.87
CA ALA A 145 -10.28 -2.71 16.71
C ALA A 145 -9.90 -3.39 15.39
N PHE A 146 -8.68 -3.93 15.27
CA PHE A 146 -8.26 -4.64 14.08
C PHE A 146 -7.09 -5.61 14.32
N ILE A 147 -6.91 -6.51 13.36
CA ILE A 147 -5.66 -7.24 13.10
C ILE A 147 -5.10 -6.73 11.77
N ARG A 148 -3.78 -6.49 11.69
CA ARG A 148 -3.09 -6.06 10.47
C ARG A 148 -2.08 -7.12 10.03
N GLN A 149 -2.06 -7.43 8.73
CA GLN A 149 -1.04 -8.26 8.10
C GLN A 149 -0.62 -7.61 6.77
N GLY A 150 0.63 -7.17 6.68
CA GLY A 150 1.13 -6.41 5.53
C GLY A 150 0.33 -5.13 5.28
N GLU A 151 -0.35 -5.11 4.14
CA GLU A 151 -1.21 -4.02 3.64
C GLU A 151 -2.68 -4.14 4.07
N TRP A 152 -3.07 -5.26 4.68
CA TRP A 152 -4.46 -5.57 4.99
C TRP A 152 -4.77 -5.30 6.46
N PHE A 153 -5.91 -4.66 6.69
CA PHE A 153 -6.56 -4.54 7.98
C PHE A 153 -7.80 -5.43 8.01
N PHE A 154 -7.96 -6.16 9.11
CA PHE A 154 -9.08 -7.04 9.41
C PHE A 154 -9.82 -6.47 10.62
N VAL A 155 -10.96 -5.83 10.39
CA VAL A 155 -11.78 -5.18 11.42
C VAL A 155 -12.91 -6.13 11.83
N PRO A 156 -13.07 -6.49 13.12
CA PRO A 156 -14.12 -7.42 13.54
C PRO A 156 -15.54 -6.93 13.19
N GLU A 157 -16.36 -7.84 12.67
CA GLU A 157 -17.78 -7.61 12.33
C GLU A 157 -18.64 -8.67 13.05
N PRO A 158 -18.80 -8.57 14.39
CA PRO A 158 -19.39 -9.63 15.21
C PRO A 158 -20.89 -9.85 14.93
N SER A 159 -21.58 -8.86 14.36
CA SER A 159 -22.99 -8.96 13.99
C SER A 159 -23.21 -9.55 12.58
N LEU A 160 -22.15 -9.77 11.80
CA LEU A 160 -22.29 -10.30 10.44
C LEU A 160 -22.64 -11.79 10.49
N GLN A 161 -23.81 -12.12 9.97
CA GLN A 161 -24.25 -13.49 9.71
C GLN A 161 -24.14 -13.77 8.22
N VAL A 162 -23.43 -14.84 7.87
CA VAL A 162 -23.24 -15.29 6.48
C VAL A 162 -23.76 -16.70 6.38
N GLU A 163 -24.71 -16.92 5.47
CA GLU A 163 -25.19 -18.26 5.16
C GLU A 163 -24.06 -19.08 4.52
N PRO A 164 -23.86 -20.36 4.90
CA PRO A 164 -22.75 -21.17 4.43
C PRO A 164 -22.60 -21.24 2.90
N ILE A 165 -23.70 -21.18 2.16
CA ILE A 165 -23.71 -21.19 0.69
C ILE A 165 -22.96 -20.00 0.05
N HIS A 166 -22.85 -18.89 0.77
CA HIS A 166 -22.15 -17.69 0.29
C HIS A 166 -20.65 -17.68 0.68
N VAL A 167 -20.19 -18.69 1.43
CA VAL A 167 -18.81 -18.77 1.90
C VAL A 167 -17.94 -19.38 0.80
N LEU A 168 -16.95 -18.60 0.38
CA LEU A 168 -15.90 -19.04 -0.52
C LEU A 168 -14.73 -19.56 0.31
N TYR A 169 -14.10 -20.65 -0.13
CA TYR A 169 -13.03 -21.30 0.62
C TYR A 169 -11.70 -21.17 -0.11
N ARG A 170 -10.62 -20.90 0.65
CA ARG A 170 -9.24 -20.81 0.14
C ARG A 170 -9.09 -19.77 -0.98
N GLU A 171 -9.68 -18.60 -0.75
CA GLU A 171 -9.70 -17.52 -1.71
C GLU A 171 -8.49 -16.59 -1.55
N PRO A 172 -7.89 -16.12 -2.66
CA PRO A 172 -6.86 -15.10 -2.60
C PRO A 172 -7.47 -13.69 -2.41
N ILE A 173 -6.81 -12.87 -1.61
CA ILE A 173 -6.91 -11.40 -1.65
C ILE A 173 -5.54 -10.83 -2.06
N ARG A 174 -5.53 -9.87 -3.00
CA ARG A 174 -4.29 -9.39 -3.65
C ARG A 174 -4.39 -7.90 -3.96
N ARG A 175 -3.27 -7.18 -3.80
CA ARG A 175 -3.10 -5.83 -4.35
C ARG A 175 -2.30 -5.88 -5.65
N GLY A 176 -2.95 -5.52 -6.76
CA GLY A 176 -2.29 -5.43 -8.05
C GLY A 176 -1.51 -6.70 -8.40
N ARG A 177 -0.18 -6.59 -8.51
CA ARG A 177 0.72 -7.71 -8.83
C ARG A 177 1.41 -8.36 -7.61
N SER A 178 1.10 -7.99 -6.35
CA SER A 178 1.74 -8.58 -5.15
C SER A 178 1.42 -10.07 -4.95
N LYS A 179 2.17 -10.79 -4.11
CA LYS A 179 1.79 -12.16 -3.74
C LYS A 179 0.45 -12.14 -2.99
N PRO A 180 -0.49 -13.03 -3.30
CA PRO A 180 -1.80 -13.03 -2.66
C PRO A 180 -1.71 -13.50 -1.21
N HIS A 181 -2.54 -12.94 -0.35
CA HIS A 181 -2.87 -13.55 0.92
C HIS A 181 -3.95 -14.59 0.69
N LEU A 182 -3.72 -15.81 1.17
CA LEU A 182 -4.70 -16.89 1.07
C LEU A 182 -5.57 -16.89 2.32
N VAL A 183 -6.88 -16.69 2.13
CA VAL A 183 -7.88 -16.64 3.19
C VAL A 183 -8.64 -17.98 3.24
N GLU A 184 -8.76 -18.55 4.43
CA GLU A 184 -9.46 -19.83 4.65
C GLU A 184 -10.95 -19.74 4.25
N GLU A 185 -11.65 -18.71 4.73
CA GLU A 185 -13.04 -18.44 4.41
C GLU A 185 -13.26 -16.97 4.06
N LEU A 186 -13.93 -16.72 2.94
CA LEU A 186 -14.13 -15.39 2.41
C LEU A 186 -15.58 -15.20 1.96
N PHE A 187 -16.12 -14.02 2.23
CA PHE A 187 -17.44 -13.60 1.79
C PHE A 187 -17.32 -12.25 1.07
N ARG A 188 -17.93 -12.15 -0.11
CA ARG A 188 -17.96 -10.92 -0.91
C ARG A 188 -19.42 -10.50 -1.10
N THR A 189 -19.72 -9.23 -0.82
CA THR A 189 -21.08 -8.70 -1.00
C THR A 189 -21.05 -7.23 -1.45
N GLY A 190 -22.09 -6.84 -2.17
CA GLY A 190 -22.17 -5.53 -2.83
C GLY A 190 -21.26 -5.43 -4.05
N GLY A 191 -20.76 -4.23 -4.30
CA GLY A 191 -19.98 -3.90 -5.50
C GLY A 191 -20.85 -3.58 -6.71
N ILE A 192 -20.24 -2.93 -7.70
CA ILE A 192 -20.89 -2.57 -8.97
C ILE A 192 -20.41 -3.56 -10.03
N ARG A 193 -21.34 -4.17 -10.78
CA ARG A 193 -20.99 -4.98 -11.95
C ARG A 193 -20.34 -4.11 -13.01
N VAL A 194 -19.18 -4.54 -13.48
CA VAL A 194 -18.41 -3.87 -14.53
C VAL A 194 -17.95 -4.84 -15.59
N ARG A 195 -17.67 -4.32 -16.78
CA ARG A 195 -17.02 -5.00 -17.90
C ARG A 195 -15.60 -4.48 -18.03
N VAL A 196 -14.62 -5.36 -17.96
CA VAL A 196 -13.18 -5.05 -17.98
C VAL A 196 -12.57 -5.57 -19.27
N CYS A 197 -11.67 -4.81 -19.88
CA CYS A 197 -10.78 -5.24 -20.97
C CYS A 197 -9.40 -4.57 -20.78
N ALA A 198 -8.46 -4.78 -21.70
CA ALA A 198 -7.11 -4.20 -21.60
C ALA A 198 -7.12 -2.66 -21.58
N GLU A 199 -8.04 -2.06 -22.34
CA GLU A 199 -8.22 -0.61 -22.50
C GLU A 199 -8.94 0.02 -21.30
N TYR A 200 -9.81 -0.76 -20.63
CA TYR A 200 -10.56 -0.34 -19.45
C TYR A 200 -10.27 -1.26 -18.25
N PRO A 201 -9.05 -1.22 -17.67
CA PRO A 201 -8.61 -2.15 -16.62
C PRO A 201 -9.38 -1.99 -15.30
N ASN A 202 -10.00 -0.83 -15.06
CA ASN A 202 -10.88 -0.58 -13.88
C ASN A 202 -12.36 -0.90 -14.14
N GLY A 203 -12.67 -1.31 -15.37
CA GLY A 203 -14.00 -1.70 -15.80
C GLY A 203 -14.99 -0.56 -16.01
N LEU A 204 -15.88 -0.76 -16.97
CA LEU A 204 -17.02 0.11 -17.25
C LEU A 204 -18.29 -0.49 -16.65
N THR A 205 -19.13 0.34 -16.03
CA THR A 205 -20.50 -0.08 -15.71
C THR A 205 -21.25 -0.45 -16.99
N ASP A 206 -22.30 -1.24 -16.91
CA ASP A 206 -23.09 -1.59 -18.10
C ASP A 206 -23.63 -0.33 -18.83
N TRP A 207 -23.91 0.75 -18.10
CA TRP A 207 -24.31 2.03 -18.68
C TRP A 207 -23.16 2.69 -19.47
N ASN A 208 -21.96 2.80 -18.87
CA ASN A 208 -20.79 3.36 -19.53
C ASN A 208 -20.35 2.52 -20.74
N TYR A 209 -20.43 1.20 -20.63
CA TYR A 209 -20.15 0.29 -21.73
C TYR A 209 -21.09 0.54 -22.92
N ARG A 210 -22.40 0.67 -22.67
CA ARG A 210 -23.37 1.03 -23.73
C ARG A 210 -23.09 2.41 -24.33
N ALA A 211 -22.64 3.36 -23.53
CA ALA A 211 -22.25 4.69 -24.01
C ALA A 211 -21.01 4.63 -24.90
N LEU A 212 -20.01 3.83 -24.51
CA LEU A 212 -18.83 3.55 -25.35
C LEU A 212 -19.26 2.96 -26.68
N LEU A 213 -20.07 1.90 -26.70
CA LEU A 213 -20.47 1.25 -27.96
C LEU A 213 -21.25 2.17 -28.92
N ARG A 214 -21.89 3.24 -28.42
CA ARG A 214 -22.52 4.24 -29.29
C ARG A 214 -21.51 5.13 -29.99
N ASN A 215 -20.39 5.42 -29.33
CA ASN A 215 -19.35 6.32 -29.83
C ASN A 215 -18.24 5.55 -30.57
N GLU A 216 -18.03 4.29 -30.21
CA GLU A 216 -17.00 3.40 -30.75
C GLU A 216 -17.58 1.98 -30.87
N PRO A 217 -18.35 1.71 -31.96
CA PRO A 217 -19.03 0.42 -32.12
C PRO A 217 -18.08 -0.78 -32.15
N ASP A 218 -16.88 -0.62 -32.71
CA ASP A 218 -15.86 -1.67 -32.81
C ASP A 218 -15.38 -2.17 -31.44
N ALA A 219 -15.59 -1.39 -30.37
CA ALA A 219 -15.25 -1.80 -29.01
C ALA A 219 -16.01 -3.06 -28.55
N VAL A 220 -17.10 -3.45 -29.22
CA VAL A 220 -17.80 -4.71 -28.92
C VAL A 220 -16.92 -5.96 -29.09
N HIS A 221 -15.93 -5.90 -29.97
CA HIS A 221 -15.05 -7.03 -30.30
C HIS A 221 -13.87 -7.18 -29.35
N TRP A 222 -13.70 -6.27 -28.38
CA TRP A 222 -12.63 -6.37 -27.40
C TRP A 222 -12.89 -7.52 -26.41
N THR A 223 -11.83 -7.99 -25.76
CA THR A 223 -11.91 -9.11 -24.81
C THR A 223 -12.49 -8.66 -23.47
N TRP A 224 -13.83 -8.56 -23.40
CA TRP A 224 -14.54 -8.12 -22.20
C TRP A 224 -14.79 -9.26 -21.20
N VAL A 225 -14.50 -9.00 -19.93
CA VAL A 225 -14.81 -9.89 -18.80
C VAL A 225 -15.75 -9.17 -17.83
N ARG A 226 -16.78 -9.86 -17.33
CA ARG A 226 -17.65 -9.32 -16.28
C ARG A 226 -16.99 -9.52 -14.92
N MET A 227 -16.87 -8.44 -14.16
CA MET A 227 -16.31 -8.42 -12.80
C MET A 227 -17.19 -7.57 -11.87
N GLN A 228 -16.89 -7.59 -10.57
CA GLN A 228 -17.44 -6.66 -9.60
C GLN A 228 -16.34 -5.71 -9.13
N ARG A 229 -16.57 -4.41 -9.20
CA ARG A 229 -15.71 -3.39 -8.57
C ARG A 229 -16.24 -3.03 -7.19
N GLU A 230 -15.33 -2.66 -6.28
CA GLU A 230 -15.65 -2.19 -4.93
C GLU A 230 -16.55 -3.13 -4.09
N PRO A 231 -16.40 -4.48 -4.14
CA PRO A 231 -17.14 -5.34 -3.23
C PRO A 231 -16.67 -5.11 -1.79
N ARG A 232 -17.58 -5.22 -0.82
CA ARG A 232 -17.19 -5.40 0.58
C ARG A 232 -16.72 -6.84 0.74
N VAL A 233 -15.53 -7.00 1.29
CA VAL A 233 -14.88 -8.30 1.48
C VAL A 233 -14.78 -8.58 2.97
N PHE A 234 -15.16 -9.79 3.36
CA PHE A 234 -15.09 -10.28 4.72
C PHE A 234 -14.29 -11.58 4.76
N ALA A 235 -13.51 -11.77 5.82
CA ALA A 235 -12.65 -12.94 6.01
C ALA A 235 -12.86 -13.56 7.39
N ARG A 236 -12.71 -14.88 7.47
CA ARG A 236 -12.72 -15.67 8.70
C ARG A 236 -11.68 -16.80 8.62
N GLY A 237 -11.21 -17.27 9.77
CA GLY A 237 -10.25 -18.37 9.84
C GLY A 237 -8.81 -17.91 9.60
N ARG A 238 -7.97 -18.78 9.03
CA ARG A 238 -6.55 -18.48 8.80
C ARG A 238 -6.34 -17.55 7.61
N VAL A 239 -5.42 -16.60 7.76
CA VAL A 239 -4.88 -15.80 6.64
C VAL A 239 -3.38 -16.04 6.53
N ARG A 240 -2.96 -16.57 5.39
CA ARG A 240 -1.58 -16.98 5.12
C ARG A 240 -0.95 -16.09 4.05
N HIS A 241 0.30 -15.70 4.27
CA HIS A 241 1.13 -15.03 3.29
C HIS A 241 2.57 -15.51 3.43
N PRO A 242 3.35 -15.68 2.35
CA PRO A 242 4.74 -16.14 2.46
C PRO A 242 5.62 -15.22 3.31
N ASP A 243 5.39 -13.92 3.19
CA ASP A 243 6.24 -12.89 3.81
C ASP A 243 5.73 -12.44 5.20
N HIS A 244 4.64 -13.04 5.71
CA HIS A 244 4.03 -12.70 7.01
C HIS A 244 3.70 -13.96 7.83
N ALA A 245 3.66 -13.82 9.15
CA ALA A 245 3.17 -14.85 10.06
C ALA A 245 1.68 -15.09 9.83
N THR A 246 1.24 -16.34 9.83
CA THR A 246 -0.19 -16.66 9.70
C THR A 246 -0.97 -16.09 10.87
N ILE A 247 -2.06 -15.38 10.57
CA ILE A 247 -3.01 -14.88 11.58
C ILE A 247 -4.26 -15.75 11.59
N ILE A 248 -4.99 -15.72 12.71
CA ILE A 248 -6.28 -16.40 12.89
C ILE A 248 -7.33 -15.33 13.22
N LEU A 249 -8.39 -15.30 12.41
CA LEU A 249 -9.53 -14.41 12.56
C LEU A 249 -10.68 -15.16 13.24
N HIS A 250 -10.98 -14.79 14.48
CA HIS A 250 -12.10 -15.35 15.23
C HIS A 250 -13.40 -14.63 14.87
N GLY A 251 -14.26 -15.28 14.09
CA GLY A 251 -15.45 -14.64 13.51
C GLY A 251 -15.15 -13.84 12.25
N TRP A 252 -16.19 -13.23 11.67
CA TRP A 252 -16.05 -12.44 10.45
C TRP A 252 -15.34 -11.11 10.72
N HIS A 253 -14.43 -10.76 9.81
CA HIS A 253 -13.75 -9.47 9.82
C HIS A 253 -13.88 -8.82 8.46
N ARG A 254 -14.22 -7.53 8.43
CA ARG A 254 -14.14 -6.72 7.21
C ARG A 254 -12.67 -6.55 6.80
N VAL A 255 -12.39 -6.84 5.54
CA VAL A 255 -11.07 -6.74 4.93
C VAL A 255 -10.95 -5.36 4.27
N LEU A 256 -9.95 -4.60 4.70
CA LEU A 256 -9.67 -3.25 4.21
C LEU A 256 -8.20 -3.16 3.80
N MET A 257 -7.92 -2.51 2.68
CA MET A 257 -6.55 -2.19 2.27
C MET A 257 -6.10 -0.90 2.97
N ASN A 258 -4.79 -0.75 3.19
CA ASN A 258 -4.22 0.52 3.60
C ASN A 258 -4.43 1.62 2.54
N THR A 259 -4.22 2.88 2.93
CA THR A 259 -4.41 4.07 2.07
C THR A 259 -3.18 4.41 1.22
N GLU A 260 -2.26 3.47 1.02
CA GLU A 260 -1.04 3.69 0.24
C GLU A 260 -1.36 4.12 -1.20
N THR A 261 -2.44 3.59 -1.77
CA THR A 261 -2.91 3.96 -3.13
C THR A 261 -3.40 5.40 -3.24
N GLU A 262 -3.71 6.05 -2.12
CA GLU A 262 -4.15 7.45 -2.07
C GLU A 262 -2.95 8.42 -2.06
N ALA A 263 -1.74 7.91 -1.85
CA ALA A 263 -0.53 8.74 -1.84
C ALA A 263 -0.14 9.16 -3.25
N ALA A 264 0.10 10.46 -3.44
CA ALA A 264 0.60 11.00 -4.71
C ALA A 264 1.94 10.36 -5.15
N SER A 265 2.70 9.80 -4.20
CA SER A 265 3.98 9.14 -4.36
C SER A 265 3.89 7.66 -4.74
N MET A 266 2.70 7.06 -4.86
CA MET A 266 2.53 5.65 -5.23
C MET A 266 3.24 5.31 -6.54
N GLY A 267 3.13 6.22 -7.52
CA GLY A 267 3.86 6.16 -8.78
C GLY A 267 5.38 6.43 -8.66
N ARG A 268 5.99 6.33 -7.47
CA ARG A 268 7.45 6.44 -7.24
C ARG A 268 8.01 5.19 -6.54
N LEU A 269 7.16 4.24 -6.16
CA LEU A 269 7.54 2.89 -5.75
C LEU A 269 7.79 2.04 -7.00
N ALA A 270 9.00 1.55 -7.18
CA ALA A 270 9.23 0.54 -8.20
C ALA A 270 8.64 -0.78 -7.67
N PHE A 271 7.87 -1.47 -8.50
CA PHE A 271 7.47 -2.84 -8.22
C PHE A 271 8.21 -3.68 -9.25
N LEU A 272 9.14 -4.49 -8.77
CA LEU A 272 9.77 -5.53 -9.57
C LEU A 272 9.30 -6.87 -9.00
N ASP A 273 8.68 -7.66 -9.86
CA ASP A 273 8.30 -9.05 -9.60
C ASP A 273 9.51 -10.00 -9.72
#